data_AF-A0A1I6BKF0-F1
#
_entry.id   AF-A0A1I6BKF0-F1
#
_cell.length_a   1.000
_cell.length_b   1.000
_cell.length_c   1.000
_cell.angle_alpha   90.00
_cell.angle_beta   90.00
_cell.angle_gamma   90.00
#
_symmetry.space_group_name_H-M   'P 1'
#
loop_
_entity.id
_entity.type
_entity.pdbx_description
1 polymer ?
#
loop_
_entity_poly.entity_id
_entity_poly.type
_entity_poly.pdbx_seq_one_letter_code
_entity_poly.pdbx_strand_id
1 'polypeptide(L)' 'MKDDELRFLQEQLEATELLPCATCGQETLHAHVEVLERYSHATELLMECTACGSRRTWTQPEPPR' A
#
# COMPACT_ATOMS: atom_id res chain seq x y z
N MET A 1 17.64 -21.16 7.08
CA MET A 1 17.14 -20.78 5.73
C MET A 1 15.66 -20.43 5.77
N LYS A 2 14.70 -21.36 6.00
CA LYS A 2 13.27 -20.99 6.10
C LYS A 2 12.94 -20.07 7.29
N ASP A 3 13.60 -20.28 8.43
CA ASP A 3 13.37 -19.47 9.64
C ASP A 3 13.94 -18.04 9.50
N ASP A 4 14.99 -17.88 8.70
CA ASP A 4 15.61 -16.58 8.45
C ASP A 4 14.74 -15.73 7.52
N GLU A 5 14.12 -16.35 6.51
CA GLU A 5 13.15 -15.69 5.62
C GLU A 5 11.89 -15.25 6.37
N LEU A 6 11.36 -16.08 7.28
CA LEU A 6 10.19 -15.72 8.09
C LEU A 6 10.48 -14.51 8.97
N ARG A 7 11.65 -14.50 9.64
CA ARG A 7 12.07 -13.39 10.50
C ARG A 7 12.21 -12.09 9.70
N PHE A 8 12.83 -12.14 8.53
CA PHE A 8 12.98 -10.98 7.65
C PHE A 8 11.64 -10.40 7.17
N LEU A 9 10.66 -11.26 6.88
CA LEU A 9 9.31 -10.82 6.50
C LEU A 9 8.56 -10.19 7.67
N GLN A 10 8.74 -10.69 8.89
CA GLN A 10 8.15 -10.11 10.10
C GLN A 10 8.73 -8.72 10.40
N GLU A 11 10.06 -8.57 10.32
CA GLU A 11 10.72 -7.26 10.50
C GLU A 11 10.23 -6.22 9.50
N GLN A 12 10.01 -6.61 8.24
CA GLN A 12 9.43 -5.71 7.23
C GLN A 12 7.98 -5.34 7.53
N LEU A 13 7.15 -6.29 7.98
CA LEU A 13 5.78 -6.02 8.37
C LEU A 13 5.71 -5.05 9.56
N GLU A 14 6.58 -5.22 10.55
CA GLU A 14 6.67 -4.32 11.71
C GLU A 14 7.16 -2.92 11.34
N ALA A 15 8.05 -2.81 10.35
CA ALA A 15 8.51 -1.54 9.83
C ALA A 15 7.52 -0.86 8.85
N THR A 16 6.43 -1.54 8.48
CA THR A 16 5.44 -1.00 7.54
C THR A 16 4.44 -0.11 8.27
N GLU A 17 4.31 1.14 7.81
CA GLU A 17 3.32 2.08 8.36
C GLU A 17 1.90 1.70 7.89
N LEU A 18 0.97 1.63 8.84
CA LEU A 18 -0.44 1.43 8.58
C LEU A 18 -1.11 2.77 8.28
N LEU A 19 -2.06 2.77 7.34
CA LEU A 19 -2.81 3.97 6.99
C LEU A 19 -4.27 3.87 7.46
N PRO A 20 -4.86 4.95 7.98
CA PRO A 20 -6.25 4.94 8.38
C PRO A 20 -7.16 4.81 7.16
N CYS A 21 -8.01 3.79 7.15
CA CYS A 21 -9.00 3.61 6.10
C CYS A 21 -10.17 4.58 6.31
N ALA A 22 -10.43 5.45 5.32
CA ALA A 22 -11.57 6.36 5.35
C ALA A 22 -12.96 5.68 5.26
N THR A 23 -13.01 4.36 5.01
CA THR A 23 -14.27 3.61 4.93
C THR A 23 -14.61 2.92 6.24
N CYS A 24 -13.69 2.11 6.79
CA CYS A 24 -13.92 1.37 8.04
C CYS A 24 -13.35 2.06 9.29
N GLY A 25 -12.55 3.13 9.13
CA GLY A 25 -11.94 3.87 10.23
C GLY A 25 -10.77 3.15 10.93
N GLN A 26 -10.36 1.98 10.43
CA GLN A 26 -9.27 1.19 11.01
C GLN A 26 -7.92 1.55 10.37
N GLU A 27 -6.86 1.50 11.17
CA GLU A 27 -5.48 1.56 10.67
C GLU A 27 -5.11 0.22 10.03
N THR A 28 -4.87 0.23 8.73
CA THR A 28 -4.73 -0.99 7.92
C THR A 28 -3.70 -0.82 6.81
N LEU A 29 -3.19 -1.96 6.33
CA LEU A 29 -2.44 -2.00 5.09
C LEU A 29 -3.40 -1.75 3.92
N HIS A 30 -2.93 -0.99 2.93
CA HIS A 30 -3.63 -0.82 1.67
C HIS A 30 -2.78 -1.45 0.57
N ALA A 31 -3.35 -2.45 -0.10
CA ALA A 31 -2.67 -3.17 -1.18
C ALA A 31 -2.83 -2.41 -2.49
N HIS A 32 -1.75 -2.29 -3.26
CA HIS A 32 -1.81 -1.79 -4.64
C HIS A 32 -2.43 -2.87 -5.54
N VAL A 33 -3.54 -2.52 -6.19
CA VAL A 33 -4.29 -3.42 -7.07
C VAL A 33 -3.89 -3.21 -8.53
N GLU A 34 -3.94 -1.96 -8.99
CA GLU A 34 -3.65 -1.60 -10.38
C GLU A 34 -3.19 -0.15 -10.53
N VAL A 35 -2.44 0.11 -11.60
CA VAL A 35 -2.11 1.47 -12.04
C VAL A 35 -3.22 1.95 -12.96
N LEU A 36 -3.88 3.05 -12.59
CA LEU A 36 -4.94 3.63 -13.41
C LEU A 36 -4.37 4.54 -14.49
N GLU A 37 -3.52 5.48 -14.09
CA GLU A 37 -2.91 6.44 -15.01
C GLU A 37 -1.50 6.84 -14.57
N ARG A 38 -0.65 7.21 -15.54
CA ARG A 38 0.70 7.72 -15.30
C ARG A 38 0.83 9.13 -15.86
N TYR A 39 1.07 10.08 -14.98
CA TYR A 39 1.38 11.47 -15.29
C TYR A 39 2.89 11.67 -15.41
N SER A 40 3.31 12.87 -15.81
CA SER A 40 4.72 13.24 -15.92
C SER A 40 5.47 13.28 -14.58
N HIS A 41 4.76 13.41 -13.47
CA HIS A 41 5.32 13.62 -12.12
C HIS A 41 4.59 12.81 -11.03
N ALA A 42 3.65 11.94 -11.41
CA ALA A 42 2.86 11.16 -10.48
C ALA A 42 2.22 9.95 -11.18
N THR A 43 1.88 8.94 -10.40
CA THR A 43 1.13 7.77 -10.84
C THR A 43 -0.13 7.65 -10.01
N GLU A 44 -1.28 7.52 -10.66
CA GLU A 44 -2.54 7.20 -10.01
C GLU A 44 -2.70 5.69 -9.89
N LEU A 45 -2.95 5.24 -8.67
CA LEU A 45 -3.03 3.84 -8.27
C LEU A 45 -4.40 3.54 -7.69
N LEU A 46 -4.95 2.38 -8.00
CA LEU A 46 -6.08 1.82 -7.25
C LEU A 46 -5.54 1.01 -6.07
N MET A 47 -5.94 1.40 -4.86
CA MET A 47 -5.55 0.76 -3.61
C MET A 47 -6.77 0.10 -2.96
N GLU A 48 -6.57 -1.05 -2.32
CA GLU A 48 -7.62 -1.80 -1.61
C GLU A 48 -7.27 -1.94 -0.13
N CYS A 49 -8.22 -1.61 0.75
CA CYS A 49 -8.08 -1.83 2.18
C CYS A 49 -8.12 -3.33 2.50
N THR A 50 -7.09 -3.84 3.18
CA THR A 50 -7.01 -5.27 3.50
C THR A 50 -8.01 -5.74 4.57
N ALA A 51 -8.65 -4.82 5.30
CA ALA A 51 -9.66 -5.15 6.31
C ALA A 51 -11.10 -5.17 5.76
N CYS A 52 -11.50 -4.13 5.03
CA CYS A 52 -12.89 -4.00 4.56
C CYS A 52 -13.07 -4.20 3.04
N GLY A 53 -11.98 -4.36 2.28
CA GLY A 53 -12.02 -4.55 0.83
C GLY A 53 -12.44 -3.31 0.05
N SER A 54 -12.59 -2.14 0.69
CA SER A 54 -12.96 -0.92 -0.02
C SER A 54 -11.81 -0.45 -0.92
N ARG A 55 -12.13 -0.07 -2.16
CA ARG A 55 -11.18 0.41 -3.15
C ARG A 55 -11.21 1.93 -3.27
N ARG A 56 -10.04 2.55 -3.37
CA ARG A 56 -9.89 4.00 -3.51
C ARG A 56 -8.68 4.32 -4.39
N THR A 57 -8.72 5.48 -5.04
CA THR A 57 -7.57 5.97 -5.80
C THR A 57 -6.57 6.65 -4.87
N TRP A 58 -5.29 6.51 -5.21
CA TRP A 58 -4.16 7.11 -4.51
C TRP A 58 -3.17 7.66 -5.53
N THR A 59 -2.75 8.92 -5.36
CA THR A 59 -1.77 9.54 -6.23
C THR A 59 -0.39 9.44 -5.59
N GLN A 60 0.46 8.61 -6.18
CA GLN A 60 1.86 8.48 -5.77
C GLN A 60 2.71 9.47 -6.58
N PRO A 61 3.41 10.44 -5.94
CA PRO A 61 4.33 11.30 -6.66
C PRO A 61 5.53 10.47 -7.15
N GLU A 62 5.94 10.68 -8.39
CA GLU A 62 7.16 10.09 -8.94
C GLU A 62 8.26 11.15 -8.98
N PRO A 63 9.51 10.81 -8.63
CA PRO A 63 10.62 11.74 -8.81
C PRO A 63 10.79 12.05 -10.30
N PRO A 64 11.19 13.29 -10.65
CA PRO A 64 11.49 13.62 -12.04
C PRO A 64 12.62 12.72 -12.54
N ARG A 65 12.43 12.12 -13.72
CA ARG A 65 13.43 11.28 -14.39
C ARG A 65 14.57 12.09 -14.98
#